data_AF-A0ABD5KME0-F1
#
_entry.id   AF-A0ABD5KME0-F1
#
_cell.length_a   1.000
_cell.length_b   1.000
_cell.length_c   1.000
_cell.angle_alpha   90.00
_cell.angle_beta   90.00
_cell.angle_gamma   90.00
#
_symmetry.space_group_name_H-M   'P 1'
#
loop_
_entity.id
_entity.type
_entity.pdbx_description
1 polymer ?
#
loop_
_entity_poly.entity_id
_entity_poly.type
_entity_poly.pdbx_seq_one_letter_code
_entity_poly.pdbx_strand_id
1 'polypeptide(L)'
;MMIYFILVKQKIRELRGFLLMKNKNLNEHEEELEMEEDDDSQKNAKKYGHGVERKQNYIIAMAAEASGIHPDTVKTAFDTCWAAIQHELEEGNWVKLHGKGTFYLSKRGSRIGRNPATGEEHEVPEREAMAFQTSTAYGKYLREVRAKRSRSLRKESANSSDNG
;
A
#
# COMPACT_ATOMS: atom_id res chain seq x y z
N MET A 1 -21.29 27.11 -6.72
CA MET A 1 -20.42 26.04 -6.18
C MET A 1 -19.80 26.34 -4.81
N MET A 2 -19.55 27.60 -4.42
CA MET A 2 -19.00 27.93 -3.09
C MET A 2 -19.91 27.56 -1.91
N ILE A 3 -21.23 27.69 -2.05
CA ILE A 3 -22.19 27.38 -0.97
C ILE A 3 -22.16 25.89 -0.59
N TYR A 4 -21.99 24.99 -1.55
CA TYR A 4 -21.89 23.54 -1.29
C TYR A 4 -20.62 23.21 -0.49
N PHE A 5 -19.50 23.89 -0.79
CA PHE A 5 -18.24 23.69 -0.07
C PHE A 5 -18.29 24.21 1.37
N ILE A 6 -19.00 25.31 1.61
CA ILE A 6 -19.24 25.86 2.95
C ILE A 6 -20.12 24.92 3.77
N LEU A 7 -21.20 24.38 3.18
CA LEU A 7 -22.10 23.45 3.86
C LEU A 7 -21.45 22.10 4.17
N VAL A 8 -20.64 21.56 3.24
CA VAL A 8 -19.87 20.33 3.48
C VAL A 8 -18.83 20.54 4.59
N LYS A 9 -18.14 21.69 4.62
CA LYS A 9 -17.23 22.03 5.72
C LYS A 9 -17.95 22.22 7.06
N GLN A 10 -19.14 22.81 7.06
CA GLN A 10 -19.98 22.98 8.25
C GLN A 10 -20.40 21.61 8.83
N LYS A 11 -20.86 20.70 7.95
CA LYS A 11 -21.29 19.34 8.34
C LYS A 11 -20.14 18.48 8.86
N ILE A 12 -18.95 18.60 8.26
CA ILE A 12 -17.73 17.93 8.73
C ILE A 12 -17.31 18.44 10.11
N ARG A 13 -17.43 19.76 10.37
CA ARG A 13 -17.19 20.34 11.70
C ARG A 13 -18.17 19.79 12.75
N GLU A 14 -19.45 19.70 12.44
CA GLU A 14 -20.47 19.15 13.35
C GLU A 14 -20.22 17.67 13.68
N LEU A 15 -19.93 16.85 12.67
CA LEU A 15 -19.62 15.43 12.85
C LEU A 15 -18.34 15.22 13.68
N ARG A 16 -17.33 16.05 13.46
CA ARG A 16 -16.08 16.01 14.25
C ARG A 16 -16.34 16.39 15.71
N GLY A 17 -17.15 17.42 15.96
CA GLY A 17 -17.56 17.82 17.32
C GLY A 17 -18.37 16.73 18.04
N PHE A 18 -19.28 16.06 17.33
CA PHE A 18 -20.06 14.94 17.87
C PHE A 18 -19.19 13.72 18.19
N LEU A 19 -18.22 13.41 17.34
CA LEU A 19 -17.26 12.32 17.56
C LEU A 19 -16.35 12.60 18.77
N LEU A 20 -15.93 13.85 18.96
CA LEU A 20 -15.12 14.29 20.10
C LEU A 20 -15.90 14.22 21.43
N MET A 21 -17.20 14.48 21.43
CA MET A 21 -18.02 14.41 22.66
C MET A 21 -18.23 12.98 23.19
N LYS A 22 -18.16 11.95 22.33
CA LYS A 22 -18.32 10.54 22.74
C LYS A 22 -17.06 9.91 23.32
N ASN A 23 -15.89 10.55 23.19
CA ASN A 23 -14.60 10.03 23.64
C ASN A 23 -13.99 10.89 24.78
N LYS A 24 -14.82 11.33 25.73
CA LYS A 24 -14.43 12.14 26.90
C LYS A 24 -13.69 11.36 28.00
N ASN A 25 -12.87 10.38 27.67
CA ASN A 25 -11.96 9.73 28.62
C ASN A 25 -10.63 9.45 27.92
N LEU A 26 -9.81 10.47 27.73
CA LEU A 26 -8.34 10.38 27.73
C LEU A 26 -7.78 11.80 27.64
N ASN A 27 -7.14 12.19 28.74
CA ASN A 27 -6.27 13.33 29.01
C ASN A 27 -5.96 14.31 27.86
N GLU A 28 -6.31 15.55 28.17
CA GLU A 28 -5.61 16.80 27.90
C GLU A 28 -4.14 16.65 27.44
N HIS A 29 -3.91 16.79 26.14
CA HIS A 29 -2.76 17.50 25.59
C HIS A 29 -3.22 18.16 24.29
N GLU A 30 -3.33 19.48 24.33
CA GLU A 30 -3.43 20.30 23.13
C GLU A 30 -2.08 20.21 22.43
N GLU A 31 -1.93 19.29 21.48
CA GLU A 31 -0.82 19.32 20.53
C GLU A 31 -1.15 20.31 19.42
N GLU A 32 -0.40 21.42 19.41
CA GLU A 32 -0.16 22.21 18.20
C GLU A 32 0.18 21.25 17.06
N LEU A 33 -0.54 21.40 15.94
CA LEU A 33 -0.39 20.54 14.77
C LEU A 33 0.89 20.90 14.01
N GLU A 34 2.05 20.67 14.61
CA GLU A 34 3.30 20.46 13.87
C GLU A 34 3.16 19.12 13.15
N MET A 35 3.16 19.14 11.82
CA MET A 35 3.26 17.91 11.02
C MET A 35 4.70 17.36 11.17
N GLU A 36 4.98 16.69 12.29
CA GLU A 36 6.13 15.81 12.38
C GLU A 36 5.92 14.67 11.36
N GLU A 37 6.84 14.54 10.40
CA GLU A 37 6.84 13.40 9.50
C GLU A 37 7.24 12.15 10.30
N ASP A 38 6.28 11.27 10.60
CA ASP A 38 6.54 9.96 11.22
C ASP A 38 7.69 9.22 10.51
N ASP A 39 8.69 8.74 11.27
CA ASP A 39 9.89 8.04 10.78
C ASP A 39 9.56 6.85 9.84
N ASP A 40 8.42 6.19 10.08
CA ASP A 40 7.91 5.10 9.23
C ASP A 40 7.48 5.58 7.83
N SER A 41 6.97 6.81 7.71
CA SER A 41 6.59 7.40 6.42
C SER A 41 7.83 7.69 5.56
N GLN A 42 8.91 8.18 6.17
CA GLN A 42 10.17 8.42 5.46
C GLN A 42 10.84 7.11 5.02
N LYS A 43 10.85 6.09 5.88
CA LYS A 43 11.36 4.74 5.53
C LYS A 43 10.60 4.12 4.37
N ASN A 44 9.27 4.23 4.36
CA ASN A 44 8.43 3.70 3.30
C ASN A 44 8.64 4.44 1.97
N ALA A 45 8.80 5.76 1.98
CA ALA A 45 9.08 6.54 0.79
C ALA A 45 10.41 6.13 0.13
N LYS A 46 11.46 5.88 0.93
CA LYS A 46 12.76 5.41 0.42
C LYS A 46 12.70 4.03 -0.21
N LYS A 47 11.90 3.11 0.37
CA LYS A 47 11.82 1.71 -0.07
C LYS A 47 10.83 1.48 -1.22
N TYR A 48 9.67 2.15 -1.17
CA TYR A 48 8.55 1.91 -2.07
C TYR A 48 8.25 3.09 -3.01
N GLY A 49 8.97 4.21 -2.84
CA GLY A 49 8.74 5.47 -3.56
C GLY A 49 7.62 6.31 -2.94
N HIS A 50 7.32 7.46 -3.54
CA HIS A 50 6.32 8.43 -3.08
C HIS A 50 4.84 7.98 -3.28
N GLY A 51 4.58 6.69 -3.29
CA GLY A 51 3.22 6.15 -3.38
C GLY A 51 2.52 6.19 -2.02
N VAL A 52 1.18 6.21 -2.04
CA VAL A 52 0.37 6.03 -0.83
C VAL A 52 0.21 4.54 -0.55
N GLU A 53 0.51 4.10 0.66
CA GLU A 53 0.26 2.73 1.10
C GLU A 53 -1.24 2.40 1.02
N ARG A 54 -1.56 1.25 0.42
CA ARG A 54 -2.94 0.74 0.38
C ARG A 54 -2.98 -0.59 1.10
N LYS A 55 -3.73 -0.64 2.21
CA LYS A 55 -3.97 -1.86 2.98
C LYS A 55 -4.83 -2.86 2.19
N GLN A 56 -4.76 -4.13 2.55
CA GLN A 56 -5.51 -5.22 1.92
C GLN A 56 -7.01 -4.92 1.77
N ASN A 57 -7.66 -4.35 2.79
CA ASN A 57 -9.09 -4.03 2.76
C ASN A 57 -9.46 -3.07 1.63
N TYR A 58 -8.56 -2.15 1.26
CA TYR A 58 -8.80 -1.25 0.12
C TYR A 58 -8.86 -2.04 -1.20
N ILE A 59 -7.98 -3.02 -1.38
CA ILE A 59 -7.96 -3.88 -2.58
C ILE A 59 -9.21 -4.77 -2.64
N ILE A 60 -9.64 -5.32 -1.51
CA ILE A 60 -10.88 -6.12 -1.40
C ILE A 60 -12.09 -5.26 -1.77
N ALA A 61 -12.20 -4.05 -1.23
CA ALA A 61 -13.30 -3.14 -1.52
C ALA A 61 -13.36 -2.78 -3.01
N MET A 62 -12.21 -2.44 -3.62
CA MET A 62 -12.12 -2.18 -5.07
C MET A 62 -12.55 -3.38 -5.92
N ALA A 63 -12.15 -4.59 -5.52
CA ALA A 63 -12.52 -5.81 -6.24
C ALA A 63 -14.00 -6.15 -6.08
N ALA A 64 -14.58 -5.94 -4.91
CA ALA A 64 -16.01 -6.10 -4.64
C ALA A 64 -16.85 -5.13 -5.50
N GLU A 65 -16.47 -3.85 -5.53
CA GLU A 65 -17.13 -2.83 -6.36
C GLU A 65 -17.07 -3.19 -7.85
N ALA A 66 -15.89 -3.59 -8.35
CA ALA A 66 -15.72 -3.92 -9.77
C ALA A 66 -16.41 -5.21 -10.20
N SER A 67 -16.58 -6.18 -9.29
CA SER A 67 -17.19 -7.49 -9.59
C SER A 67 -18.67 -7.58 -9.24
N GLY A 68 -19.20 -6.66 -8.42
CA GLY A 68 -20.54 -6.76 -7.85
C GLY A 68 -20.68 -7.87 -6.80
N ILE A 69 -19.59 -8.49 -6.36
CA ILE A 69 -19.58 -9.55 -5.36
C ILE A 69 -19.51 -8.92 -3.97
N HIS A 70 -20.21 -9.52 -2.99
CA HIS A 70 -20.16 -9.06 -1.61
C HIS A 70 -18.72 -9.04 -1.06
N PRO A 71 -18.29 -7.98 -0.35
CA PRO A 71 -16.92 -7.83 0.14
C PRO A 71 -16.40 -9.02 0.96
N ASP A 72 -17.25 -9.63 1.80
CA ASP A 72 -16.86 -10.79 2.61
C ASP A 72 -16.53 -12.03 1.77
N THR A 73 -17.28 -12.22 0.67
CA THR A 73 -17.01 -13.31 -0.28
C THR A 73 -15.70 -13.05 -1.02
N VAL A 74 -15.43 -11.80 -1.44
CA VAL A 74 -14.16 -11.42 -2.05
C VAL A 74 -13.00 -11.61 -1.10
N LYS A 75 -13.16 -11.23 0.18
CA LYS A 75 -12.16 -11.45 1.22
C LYS A 75 -11.87 -12.95 1.38
N THR A 76 -12.91 -13.76 1.51
CA THR A 76 -12.78 -15.21 1.66
C THR A 76 -12.06 -15.83 0.46
N ALA A 77 -12.42 -15.43 -0.76
CA ALA A 77 -11.75 -15.89 -1.97
C ALA A 77 -10.27 -15.45 -2.01
N PHE A 78 -9.98 -14.21 -1.62
CA PHE A 78 -8.60 -13.70 -1.57
C PHE A 78 -7.73 -14.51 -0.58
N ASP A 79 -8.23 -14.71 0.64
CA ASP A 79 -7.52 -15.46 1.68
C ASP A 79 -7.32 -16.93 1.25
N THR A 80 -8.32 -17.54 0.61
CA THR A 80 -8.24 -18.92 0.10
C THR A 80 -7.23 -19.05 -1.04
N CYS A 81 -7.21 -18.11 -1.99
CA CYS A 81 -6.20 -18.07 -3.04
C CYS A 81 -4.78 -17.96 -2.46
N TRP A 82 -4.60 -17.15 -1.41
CA TRP A 82 -3.31 -17.00 -0.75
C TRP A 82 -2.87 -18.30 -0.06
N ALA A 83 -3.77 -18.97 0.66
CA ALA A 83 -3.49 -20.26 1.28
C ALA A 83 -3.09 -21.32 0.24
N ALA A 84 -3.75 -21.35 -0.92
CA ALA A 84 -3.38 -22.27 -2.00
C ALA A 84 -1.98 -22.01 -2.55
N ILE A 85 -1.59 -20.73 -2.72
CA ILE A 85 -0.23 -20.36 -3.14
C ILE A 85 0.79 -20.81 -2.09
N GLN A 86 0.50 -20.61 -0.80
CA GLN A 86 1.39 -21.03 0.29
C GLN A 86 1.59 -22.54 0.28
N HIS A 87 0.52 -23.32 0.19
CA HIS A 87 0.58 -24.78 0.12
C HIS A 87 1.47 -25.27 -1.03
N GLU A 88 1.32 -24.72 -2.24
CA GLU A 88 2.18 -25.10 -3.36
C GLU A 88 3.66 -24.77 -3.13
N LEU A 89 3.95 -23.64 -2.47
CA LEU A 89 5.33 -23.27 -2.13
C LEU A 89 5.92 -24.21 -1.06
N GLU A 90 5.12 -24.64 -0.07
CA GLU A 90 5.53 -25.59 0.97
C GLU A 90 5.92 -26.95 0.37
N GLU A 91 5.21 -27.38 -0.67
CA GLU A 91 5.53 -28.59 -1.44
C GLU A 91 6.74 -28.42 -2.38
N GLY A 92 7.37 -27.24 -2.40
CA GLY A 92 8.51 -26.93 -3.25
C GLY A 92 8.17 -26.58 -4.70
N ASN A 93 6.87 -26.43 -5.01
CA ASN A 93 6.42 -26.01 -6.33
C ASN A 93 6.56 -24.49 -6.51
N TRP A 94 6.50 -24.03 -7.75
CA TRP A 94 6.31 -22.61 -8.07
C TRP A 94 4.89 -22.35 -8.57
N VAL A 95 4.38 -21.14 -8.35
CA VAL A 95 3.05 -20.75 -8.81
C VAL A 95 3.17 -19.63 -9.83
N LYS A 96 2.82 -19.92 -11.09
CA LYS A 96 2.86 -18.95 -12.18
C LYS A 96 1.50 -18.28 -12.35
N LEU A 97 1.46 -16.96 -12.15
CA LEU A 97 0.31 -16.13 -12.48
C LEU A 97 0.46 -15.58 -13.91
N HIS A 98 -0.33 -16.12 -14.84
CA HIS A 98 -0.27 -15.75 -16.25
C HIS A 98 -0.33 -14.22 -16.46
N GLY A 99 0.63 -13.70 -17.23
CA GLY A 99 0.74 -12.28 -17.54
C GLY A 99 1.10 -11.37 -16.37
N LYS A 100 1.34 -11.89 -15.15
CA LYS A 100 1.76 -11.11 -13.98
C LYS A 100 3.17 -11.47 -13.55
N GLY A 101 3.42 -12.73 -13.20
CA GLY A 101 4.70 -13.16 -12.64
C GLY A 101 4.63 -14.56 -12.04
N THR A 102 5.65 -14.90 -11.25
CA THR A 102 5.80 -16.22 -10.64
C THR A 102 6.14 -16.08 -9.16
N PHE A 103 5.43 -16.80 -8.30
CA PHE A 103 5.81 -17.04 -6.91
C PHE A 103 6.72 -18.27 -6.84
N TYR A 104 7.79 -18.17 -6.05
CA TYR A 104 8.75 -19.26 -5.86
C TYR A 104 9.48 -19.08 -4.52
N LEU A 105 10.05 -20.16 -3.99
CA LEU A 105 10.98 -20.08 -2.86
C LEU A 105 12.38 -19.72 -3.36
N SER A 106 12.91 -18.59 -2.89
CA SER A 106 14.29 -18.16 -3.17
C SER A 106 15.19 -18.62 -2.03
N LYS A 107 16.19 -19.43 -2.35
CA LYS A 107 17.29 -19.75 -1.43
C LYS A 107 18.10 -18.49 -1.15
N ARG A 108 18.37 -18.23 0.12
CA ARG A 108 19.24 -17.16 0.59
C ARG A 108 20.34 -17.81 1.41
N GLY A 109 21.56 -17.83 0.86
CA GLY A 109 22.71 -18.42 1.52
C GLY A 109 23.05 -17.75 2.86
N SER A 110 23.82 -18.47 3.69
CA SER A 110 24.31 -17.92 4.94
C SER A 110 25.19 -16.70 4.70
N ARG A 111 25.16 -15.78 5.66
CA ARG A 111 26.01 -14.58 5.64
C ARG A 111 26.18 -14.02 7.04
N ILE A 112 27.21 -13.22 7.22
CA ILE A 112 27.40 -12.47 8.46
C ILE A 112 26.55 -11.19 8.37
N GLY A 113 25.57 -11.08 9.26
CA GLY A 113 24.76 -9.89 9.48
C GLY A 113 25.36 -9.02 10.58
N ARG A 114 24.92 -7.76 10.64
CA ARG A 114 25.34 -6.83 11.68
C ARG A 114 24.10 -6.23 12.35
N ASN A 115 24.06 -6.22 13.67
CA ASN A 115 22.98 -5.56 14.40
C ASN A 115 23.02 -4.06 14.07
N PRO A 116 21.94 -3.47 13.52
CA PRO A 116 21.92 -2.06 13.16
C PRO A 116 22.14 -1.09 14.34
N ALA A 117 21.80 -1.50 15.55
CA ALA A 117 21.91 -0.67 16.75
C ALA A 117 23.28 -0.81 17.45
N THR A 118 23.79 -2.04 17.60
CA THR A 118 25.04 -2.31 18.37
C THR A 118 26.27 -2.49 17.49
N GLY A 119 26.09 -2.79 16.21
CA GLY A 119 27.19 -3.12 15.32
C GLY A 119 27.80 -4.50 15.55
N GLU A 120 27.22 -5.34 16.39
CA GLU A 120 27.72 -6.70 16.62
C GLU A 120 27.43 -7.62 15.43
N GLU A 121 28.41 -8.45 15.10
CA GLU A 121 28.28 -9.47 14.06
C GLU A 121 27.47 -10.66 14.58
N HIS A 122 26.61 -11.19 13.72
CA HIS A 122 25.88 -12.43 13.98
C HIS A 122 25.74 -13.21 12.68
N GLU A 123 25.75 -14.54 12.79
CA GLU A 123 25.47 -15.38 11.64
C GLU A 123 23.98 -15.34 11.30
N VAL A 124 23.68 -15.07 10.03
CA VAL A 124 22.34 -15.24 9.47
C VAL A 124 22.34 -16.59 8.75
N PRO A 125 21.62 -17.60 9.25
CA PRO A 125 21.62 -18.93 8.66
C PRO A 125 21.01 -18.92 7.26
N GLU A 126 21.35 -19.94 6.48
CA GLU A 126 20.67 -20.19 5.21
C GLU A 126 19.17 -20.35 5.45
N ARG A 127 18.37 -19.70 4.59
CA ARG A 127 16.92 -19.80 4.64
C ARG A 127 16.30 -19.66 3.28
N GLU A 128 15.10 -20.20 3.14
CA GLU A 128 14.25 -19.94 2.00
C GLU A 128 13.28 -18.80 2.33
N ALA A 129 12.96 -18.02 1.31
CA ALA A 129 11.96 -16.97 1.44
C ALA A 129 11.12 -16.93 0.17
N MET A 130 9.80 -16.86 0.34
CA MET A 130 8.88 -16.60 -0.77
C MET A 130 9.30 -15.30 -1.48
N ALA A 131 9.44 -15.40 -2.79
CA ALA A 131 9.73 -14.31 -3.69
C ALA A 131 8.68 -14.27 -4.81
N PHE A 132 8.43 -13.08 -5.33
CA PHE A 132 7.59 -12.88 -6.51
C PHE A 132 8.42 -12.21 -7.61
N GLN A 133 8.61 -12.91 -8.72
CA GLN A 133 9.27 -12.35 -9.90
C GLN A 133 8.22 -11.87 -10.89
N THR A 134 8.19 -10.57 -11.16
CA THR A 134 7.30 -9.99 -12.18
C THR A 134 7.70 -10.45 -13.57
N SER A 135 6.72 -10.74 -14.41
CA SER A 135 6.98 -10.99 -15.84
C SER A 135 7.49 -9.73 -16.54
N THR A 136 8.37 -9.91 -17.51
CA THR A 136 8.94 -8.81 -18.31
C THR A 136 7.86 -7.97 -18.97
N ALA A 137 6.83 -8.62 -19.52
CA ALA A 137 5.70 -7.95 -20.16
C ALA A 137 4.92 -7.07 -19.17
N TYR A 138 4.64 -7.57 -17.97
CA TYR A 138 3.93 -6.81 -16.95
C TYR A 138 4.77 -5.63 -16.43
N GLY A 139 6.07 -5.84 -16.20
CA GLY A 139 6.99 -4.76 -15.82
C GLY A 139 7.05 -3.65 -16.87
N LYS A 140 7.09 -4.00 -18.16
CA LYS A 140 7.01 -3.03 -19.27
C LYS A 140 5.68 -2.27 -19.26
N TYR A 141 4.56 -2.99 -19.18
CA TYR A 141 3.22 -2.40 -19.11
C TYR A 141 3.09 -1.36 -17.98
N LEU A 142 3.54 -1.69 -16.76
CA LEU A 142 3.46 -0.78 -15.62
C LEU A 142 4.27 0.51 -15.82
N ARG A 143 5.47 0.42 -16.40
CA ARG A 143 6.29 1.59 -16.73
C ARG A 143 5.60 2.50 -17.73
N GLU A 144 5.01 1.93 -18.78
CA GLU A 144 4.32 2.68 -19.82
C GLU A 144 3.06 3.39 -19.29
N VAL A 145 2.24 2.69 -18.50
CA VAL A 145 1.04 3.28 -17.89
C VAL A 145 1.42 4.45 -16.97
N ARG A 146 2.45 4.29 -16.15
CA ARG A 146 2.92 5.36 -15.25
C ARG A 146 3.45 6.57 -16.05
N ALA A 147 4.21 6.33 -17.12
CA ALA A 147 4.73 7.40 -17.98
C ALA A 147 3.63 8.13 -18.79
N LYS A 148 2.55 7.44 -19.15
CA LYS A 148 1.38 8.09 -19.77
C LYS A 148 0.66 8.98 -18.76
N ARG A 149 0.38 8.45 -17.56
CA ARG A 149 -0.29 9.21 -16.49
C ARG A 149 0.47 10.48 -16.11
N SER A 150 1.80 10.40 -15.95
CA SER A 150 2.61 11.58 -15.60
C SER A 150 2.57 12.66 -16.68
N ARG A 151 2.57 12.28 -17.96
CA ARG A 151 2.43 13.23 -19.08
C ARG A 151 1.07 13.89 -19.12
N SER A 152 -0.01 13.14 -18.91
CA SER A 152 -1.37 13.69 -18.86
C SER A 152 -1.52 14.71 -17.73
N LEU A 153 -1.05 14.38 -16.53
CA LEU A 153 -1.11 15.27 -15.36
C LEU A 153 -0.35 16.60 -15.60
N ARG A 154 0.83 16.54 -16.23
CA ARG A 154 1.60 17.75 -16.59
C ARG A 154 0.89 18.63 -17.60
N LYS A 155 0.16 18.04 -18.55
CA LYS A 155 -0.61 18.77 -19.56
C LYS A 155 -1.83 19.47 -18.95
N GLU A 156 -2.53 18.78 -18.04
CA GLU A 156 -3.67 19.35 -17.30
C GLU A 156 -3.23 20.53 -16.41
N SER A 157 -2.09 20.40 -15.71
CA SER A 157 -1.58 21.51 -14.89
C SER A 157 -1.19 22.74 -15.72
N ALA A 158 -0.54 22.53 -16.87
CA ALA A 158 -0.13 23.64 -17.76
C ALA A 158 -1.33 24.39 -18.37
N ASN A 159 -2.42 23.69 -18.67
CA ASN A 159 -3.63 24.32 -19.22
C ASN A 159 -4.47 25.07 -18.16
N SER A 160 -4.28 24.76 -16.87
CA SER A 160 -4.98 25.44 -15.77
C SER A 160 -4.34 26.78 -15.38
N SER A 161 -3.03 26.95 -15.62
CA SER A 161 -2.30 28.19 -15.33
C SER A 161 -2.45 29.28 -16.39
N ASP A 162 -2.95 28.93 -17.58
CA ASP A 162 -3.13 29.86 -18.71
C ASP A 162 -4.55 30.47 -18.75
N ASN A 163 -5.44 30.07 -17.82
CA ASN A 163 -6.85 30.47 -17.73
C ASN A 163 -7.20 31.25 -16.45
N GLY A 164 -6.20 31.78 -15.73
CA GLY A 164 -6.38 32.58 -14.50
C GLY A 164 -5.56 33.87 -14.57
#